data_AF-A0A7K0C228-F1
#
_entry.id   AF-A0A7K0C228-F1
#
_cell.length_a   1.000
_cell.length_b   1.000
_cell.length_c   1.000
_cell.angle_alpha   90.00
_cell.angle_beta   90.00
_cell.angle_gamma   90.00
#
_symmetry.space_group_name_H-M   'P 1'
#
loop_
_entity.id
_entity.type
_entity.pdbx_description
1 polymer ?
#
loop_
_entity_poly.entity_id
_entity_poly.type
_entity_poly.pdbx_seq_one_letter_code
_entity_poly.pdbx_strand_id
1 'polypeptide(L)'
;MSITHSVESPAFGYGRWQQPLHTQRDRDAETIRKALRKAGCPEFRHPGDGFYVDGGHDDGPFLVGCASRTRHRRLSPAAQLAAYTMVLTAAGMLVEPQTGPEASASVLHVRLP
;
A
#
# COMPACT_ATOMS: atom_id res chain seq x y z
N MET A 1 7.66 40.62 -11.67
CA MET A 1 7.67 39.82 -10.42
C MET A 1 7.50 38.37 -10.82
N SER A 2 8.59 37.60 -10.87
CA SER A 2 8.54 36.17 -11.18
C SER A 2 8.31 35.43 -9.86
N ILE A 3 7.15 34.79 -9.73
CA ILE A 3 6.87 33.90 -8.61
C ILE A 3 7.66 32.62 -8.88
N THR A 4 8.86 32.52 -8.31
CA THR A 4 9.60 31.25 -8.33
C THR A 4 8.88 30.34 -7.35
N HIS A 5 7.94 29.52 -7.85
CA HIS A 5 7.44 28.35 -7.12
C HIS A 5 8.63 27.41 -6.94
N SER A 6 9.38 27.60 -5.85
CA SER A 6 10.41 26.66 -5.44
C SER A 6 9.66 25.39 -5.05
N VAL A 7 9.73 24.37 -5.88
CA VAL A 7 9.14 23.07 -5.57
C VAL A 7 9.92 22.54 -4.37
N GLU A 8 9.34 22.68 -3.19
CA GLU A 8 9.97 22.24 -1.95
C GLU A 8 10.30 20.75 -2.07
N SER A 9 11.53 20.37 -1.72
CA SER A 9 11.94 18.97 -1.77
C SER A 9 11.10 18.17 -0.76
N PRO A 10 10.60 16.98 -1.12
CA PRO A 10 9.78 16.20 -0.22
C PRO A 10 10.57 15.79 1.02
N ALA A 11 9.98 16.01 2.21
CA ALA A 11 10.64 15.80 3.49
C ALA A 11 11.17 14.37 3.70
N PHE A 12 10.53 13.36 3.08
CA PHE A 12 10.91 11.95 3.17
C PHE A 12 11.49 11.41 1.85
N GLY A 13 11.85 12.30 0.93
CA GLY A 13 12.38 11.94 -0.38
C GLY A 13 11.32 11.37 -1.32
N TYR A 14 11.72 10.41 -2.14
CA TYR A 14 10.86 9.86 -3.19
C TYR A 14 10.67 8.35 -2.99
N GLY A 15 9.44 7.89 -3.17
CA GLY A 15 9.09 6.49 -3.24
C GLY A 15 9.38 5.90 -4.61
N ARG A 16 8.82 4.71 -4.86
CA ARG A 16 8.85 4.13 -6.21
C ARG A 16 8.18 5.09 -7.22
N TRP A 17 8.67 5.09 -8.46
CA TRP A 17 8.20 5.97 -9.55
C TRP A 17 8.38 7.46 -9.34
N GLN A 18 9.32 7.87 -8.48
CA GLN A 18 9.54 9.28 -8.15
C GLN A 18 8.32 9.96 -7.55
N GLN A 19 7.45 9.19 -6.88
CA GLN A 19 6.35 9.77 -6.11
C GLN A 19 6.94 10.51 -4.89
N PRO A 20 6.71 11.83 -4.76
CA PRO A 20 7.22 12.58 -3.62
C PRO A 20 6.51 12.14 -2.32
N LEU A 21 7.28 12.03 -1.24
CA LEU A 21 6.80 11.64 0.09
C LEU A 21 6.87 12.88 1.00
N HIS A 22 5.79 13.65 1.04
CA HIS A 22 5.75 14.90 1.79
C HIS A 22 5.47 14.69 3.27
N THR A 23 4.67 13.67 3.57
CA THR A 23 4.19 13.41 4.93
C THR A 23 4.77 12.13 5.51
N GLN A 24 4.75 12.02 6.84
CA GLN A 24 5.10 10.77 7.53
C GLN A 24 4.19 9.63 7.06
N ARG A 25 2.92 9.92 6.77
CA ARG A 25 1.96 8.96 6.21
C ARG A 25 2.39 8.44 4.83
N ASP A 26 2.91 9.30 3.96
CA ASP A 26 3.44 8.88 2.65
C ASP A 26 4.63 7.92 2.80
N ARG A 27 5.55 8.26 3.71
CA ARG A 27 6.71 7.43 4.05
C ARG A 27 6.26 6.06 4.59
N ASP A 28 5.26 6.04 5.44
CA ASP A 28 4.77 4.82 6.08
C ASP A 28 4.01 3.93 5.07
N ALA A 29 3.17 4.52 4.22
CA ALA A 29 2.58 3.81 3.08
C ALA A 29 3.67 3.20 2.19
N GLU A 30 4.71 3.97 1.86
CA GLU A 30 5.84 3.46 1.06
C GLU A 30 6.63 2.36 1.78
N THR A 31 6.68 2.36 3.12
CA THR A 31 7.30 1.28 3.90
C THR A 31 6.53 -0.03 3.73
N ILE A 32 5.20 0.02 3.77
CA ILE A 32 4.33 -1.13 3.47
C ILE A 32 4.55 -1.62 2.03
N ARG A 33 4.55 -0.72 1.05
CA ARG A 33 4.81 -1.07 -0.36
C ARG A 33 6.18 -1.72 -0.54
N LYS A 34 7.23 -1.20 0.12
CA LYS A 34 8.58 -1.76 0.09
C LYS A 34 8.64 -3.18 0.64
N ALA A 35 7.94 -3.46 1.75
CA ALA A 35 7.90 -4.81 2.33
C ALA A 35 7.31 -5.83 1.35
N LEU A 36 6.14 -5.54 0.79
CA LEU A 36 5.47 -6.42 -0.18
C LEU A 36 6.32 -6.64 -1.44
N ARG A 37 6.93 -5.59 -1.98
CA ARG A 37 7.79 -5.72 -3.16
C ARG A 37 9.05 -6.52 -2.90
N LYS A 38 9.66 -6.40 -1.71
CA LYS A 38 10.83 -7.22 -1.33
C LYS A 38 10.50 -8.71 -1.28
N ALA A 39 9.25 -9.05 -0.94
CA ALA A 39 8.77 -10.43 -0.97
C ALA A 39 8.32 -10.91 -2.37
N GLY A 40 8.49 -10.10 -3.41
CA GLY A 40 8.10 -10.44 -4.79
C GLY A 40 6.62 -10.23 -5.10
N CYS A 41 5.84 -9.64 -4.20
CA CYS A 41 4.45 -9.27 -4.51
C CYS A 41 4.43 -8.13 -5.53
N PRO A 42 3.71 -8.27 -6.66
CA PRO A 42 3.60 -7.21 -7.65
C PRO A 42 2.74 -6.07 -7.10
N GLU A 43 3.23 -4.84 -7.19
CA GLU A 43 2.39 -3.66 -6.94
C GLU A 43 1.51 -3.41 -8.17
N PHE A 44 0.24 -3.12 -7.92
CA PHE A 44 -0.74 -2.92 -8.98
C PHE A 44 -0.31 -1.78 -9.90
N ARG A 45 -0.13 -2.10 -11.18
CA ARG A 45 0.15 -1.16 -12.27
C ARG A 45 -0.57 -1.62 -13.52
N HIS A 46 -1.02 -0.68 -14.35
CA HIS A 46 -1.56 -1.03 -15.66
C HIS A 46 -0.43 -1.37 -16.67
N PRO A 47 -0.55 -2.47 -17.44
CA PRO A 47 -1.49 -3.58 -17.29
C PRO A 47 -1.01 -4.59 -16.22
N GLY A 48 -1.89 -5.12 -15.37
CA GLY A 48 -1.51 -6.11 -14.37
C GLY A 48 -2.46 -6.22 -13.17
N ASP A 49 -2.22 -7.26 -12.36
CA ASP A 49 -2.85 -7.47 -11.06
C ASP A 49 -1.76 -7.28 -9.98
N GLY A 50 -2.17 -6.89 -8.78
CA GLY A 50 -1.22 -6.68 -7.69
C GLY A 50 -1.84 -6.07 -6.45
N PHE A 51 -0.99 -5.77 -5.47
CA PHE A 51 -1.43 -5.06 -4.28
C PHE A 51 -1.58 -3.56 -4.55
N TYR A 52 -2.46 -2.91 -3.81
CA TYR A 52 -2.42 -1.45 -3.64
C TYR A 52 -2.35 -1.13 -2.15
N VAL A 53 -1.81 0.04 -1.84
CA VAL A 53 -1.78 0.59 -0.48
C VAL A 53 -2.45 1.96 -0.53
N ASP A 54 -3.57 2.07 0.18
CA ASP A 54 -4.23 3.33 0.46
C ASP A 54 -3.81 3.81 1.86
N GLY A 55 -3.43 5.09 1.92
CA GLY A 55 -3.06 5.78 3.15
C GLY A 55 -4.21 5.87 4.15
N GLY A 56 -5.46 5.62 3.74
CA GLY A 56 -6.62 5.85 4.60
C GLY A 56 -6.76 7.34 4.96
N HIS A 57 -7.63 7.64 5.93
CA HIS A 57 -7.71 8.97 6.55
C HIS A 57 -6.96 9.00 7.89
N ASP A 58 -6.58 10.21 8.30
CA ASP A 58 -5.82 10.59 9.51
C ASP A 58 -5.79 9.56 10.65
N ASP A 59 -4.58 9.20 11.08
CA ASP A 59 -4.26 8.24 12.17
C ASP A 59 -4.87 6.83 12.07
N GLY A 60 -5.67 6.55 11.03
CA GLY A 60 -6.28 5.25 10.79
C GLY A 60 -5.28 4.16 10.35
N PRO A 61 -5.72 2.91 10.22
CA PRO A 61 -4.93 1.86 9.57
C PRO A 61 -4.73 2.18 8.08
N PHE A 62 -3.64 1.69 7.50
CA PHE A 62 -3.47 1.63 6.05
C PHE A 62 -4.35 0.52 5.48
N LEU A 63 -4.93 0.75 4.31
CA LEU A 63 -5.68 -0.29 3.60
C LEU A 63 -4.76 -0.95 2.58
N VAL A 64 -4.61 -2.27 2.70
CA VAL A 64 -3.86 -3.07 1.72
C VAL A 64 -4.82 -4.03 1.05
N GLY A 65 -4.98 -3.91 -0.27
CA GLY A 65 -5.95 -4.72 -1.01
C GLY A 65 -5.41 -5.29 -2.31
N CYS A 66 -6.21 -6.16 -2.92
CA CYS A 66 -5.89 -6.81 -4.20
C CYS A 66 -6.62 -6.11 -5.35
N ALA A 67 -5.88 -5.42 -6.22
CA ALA A 67 -6.41 -4.85 -7.44
C ALA A 67 -6.11 -5.76 -8.65
N SER A 68 -7.08 -5.87 -9.55
CA SER A 68 -6.99 -6.68 -10.76
C SER A 68 -7.87 -6.09 -11.82
N ARG A 69 -7.36 -5.99 -13.04
CA ARG A 69 -8.17 -5.62 -14.21
C ARG A 69 -8.39 -6.81 -15.15
N THR A 70 -7.71 -7.92 -14.92
CA THR A 70 -7.94 -9.14 -15.69
C THR A 70 -9.18 -9.87 -15.17
N ARG A 71 -9.95 -10.49 -16.08
CA ARG A 71 -11.01 -11.45 -15.71
C ARG A 71 -10.43 -12.78 -15.20
N HIS A 72 -9.12 -12.98 -15.38
CA HIS A 72 -8.40 -14.21 -15.06
C HIS A 72 -7.29 -13.91 -14.05
N ARG A 73 -7.64 -13.76 -12.78
CA ARG A 73 -6.65 -13.74 -11.70
C ARG A 73 -5.98 -15.10 -11.58
N ARG A 74 -4.66 -15.12 -11.38
CA ARG A 74 -3.90 -16.35 -11.08
C ARG A 74 -4.23 -16.92 -9.70
N LEU A 75 -4.56 -16.06 -8.74
CA LEU A 75 -4.89 -16.41 -7.36
C LEU A 75 -6.20 -15.74 -6.94
N SER A 76 -6.97 -16.42 -6.09
CA SER A 76 -8.15 -15.82 -5.45
C SER A 76 -7.73 -14.62 -4.58
N PRO A 77 -8.61 -13.61 -4.40
CA PRO A 77 -8.33 -12.49 -3.50
C PRO A 77 -7.91 -12.95 -2.09
N ALA A 78 -8.57 -13.97 -1.55
CA ALA A 78 -8.25 -14.53 -0.23
C ALA A 78 -6.83 -15.11 -0.16
N ALA A 79 -6.39 -15.85 -1.20
CA ALA A 79 -5.03 -16.41 -1.25
C ALA A 79 -3.95 -15.30 -1.36
N GLN A 80 -4.23 -14.23 -2.11
CA GLN A 80 -3.34 -13.08 -2.20
C GLN A 80 -3.24 -12.34 -0.85
N LEU A 81 -4.37 -12.10 -0.19
CA LEU A 81 -4.37 -11.47 1.14
C LEU A 81 -3.63 -12.32 2.17
N ALA A 82 -3.79 -13.64 2.16
CA ALA A 82 -3.04 -14.52 3.05
C ALA A 82 -1.52 -14.37 2.85
N ALA A 83 -1.07 -14.29 1.59
CA ALA A 83 0.34 -14.03 1.29
C ALA A 83 0.80 -12.65 1.78
N TYR A 84 -0.02 -11.61 1.61
CA TYR A 84 0.30 -10.26 2.10
C TYR A 84 0.36 -10.22 3.62
N THR A 85 -0.60 -10.86 4.32
CA THR A 85 -0.58 -10.98 5.77
C THR A 85 0.72 -11.61 6.26
N MET A 86 1.12 -12.75 5.69
CA MET A 86 2.39 -13.40 6.06
C MET A 86 3.59 -12.47 5.90
N VAL A 87 3.69 -11.77 4.76
CA VAL A 87 4.81 -10.87 4.48
C VAL A 87 4.83 -9.67 5.43
N LEU A 88 3.68 -9.04 5.65
CA LEU A 88 3.56 -7.83 6.47
C LEU A 88 3.77 -8.15 7.96
N THR A 89 3.24 -9.27 8.44
CA THR A 89 3.52 -9.76 9.81
C THR A 89 4.99 -10.12 9.98
N ALA A 90 5.62 -10.77 8.98
CA ALA A 90 7.07 -11.05 9.02
C ALA A 90 7.92 -9.76 9.01
N ALA A 91 7.38 -8.66 8.46
CA ALA A 91 7.97 -7.33 8.51
C ALA A 91 7.70 -6.58 9.83
N GLY A 92 7.02 -7.21 10.81
CA GLY A 92 6.73 -6.64 12.12
C GLY A 92 5.49 -5.74 12.18
N MET A 93 4.65 -5.75 11.14
CA MET A 93 3.44 -4.92 11.08
C MET A 93 2.25 -5.66 11.71
N LEU A 94 1.35 -4.89 12.33
CA LEU A 94 0.07 -5.41 12.79
C LEU A 94 -0.91 -5.47 11.62
N VAL A 95 -1.44 -6.65 11.34
CA VAL A 95 -2.35 -6.90 10.22
C VAL A 95 -3.66 -7.46 10.75
N GLU A 96 -4.76 -6.81 10.40
CA GLU A 96 -6.12 -7.20 10.78
C GLU A 96 -7.01 -7.30 9.53
N PRO A 97 -7.93 -8.28 9.46
CA PRO A 97 -8.98 -8.26 8.44
C PRO A 97 -9.83 -6.99 8.59
N GLN A 98 -10.30 -6.43 7.47
CA GLN A 98 -11.29 -5.36 7.55
C GLN A 98 -12.59 -5.90 8.17
N THR A 99 -13.11 -5.22 9.18
CA THR A 99 -14.37 -5.56 9.86
C THR A 99 -15.37 -4.40 9.75
N GLY A 100 -16.67 -4.69 9.82
CA GLY A 100 -17.74 -3.70 9.75
C GLY A 100 -18.61 -3.78 8.48
N PRO A 101 -19.62 -2.91 8.36
CA PRO A 101 -20.58 -2.95 7.25
C PRO A 101 -19.96 -2.61 5.88
N GLU A 102 -18.88 -1.82 5.87
CA GLU A 102 -18.11 -1.46 4.67
C GLU A 102 -16.92 -2.42 4.44
N ALA A 103 -16.89 -3.56 5.14
CA ALA A 103 -15.77 -4.48 5.03
C ALA A 103 -15.71 -5.14 3.66
N SER A 104 -14.57 -5.01 3.00
CA SER A 104 -14.25 -5.76 1.80
C SER A 104 -13.41 -6.97 2.15
N ALA A 105 -13.85 -8.16 1.73
CA ALA A 105 -13.08 -9.40 1.83
C ALA A 105 -11.77 -9.38 1.01
N SER A 106 -11.49 -8.29 0.30
CA SER A 106 -10.29 -8.07 -0.52
C SER A 106 -9.34 -7.02 0.07
N VAL A 107 -9.54 -6.59 1.33
CA VAL A 107 -8.75 -5.55 2.00
C VAL A 107 -8.33 -5.96 3.42
N LEU A 108 -7.12 -5.56 3.80
CA LEU A 108 -6.53 -5.68 5.14
C LEU A 108 -6.34 -4.28 5.75
N HIS A 109 -6.50 -4.19 7.06
CA HIS A 109 -6.03 -3.08 7.87
C HIS A 109 -4.60 -3.35 8.33
N VAL A 110 -3.68 -2.42 8.08
CA VAL A 110 -2.27 -2.55 8.42
C VAL A 110 -1.82 -1.36 9.25
N ARG A 111 -1.13 -1.62 10.36
CA ARG A 111 -0.48 -0.59 11.19
C ARG A 111 1.01 -0.89 11.30
N LEU A 112 1.80 0.18 11.19
CA LEU A 112 3.22 0.10 11.50
C LEU A 112 3.39 0.01 13.04
N PRO A 113 4.48 -0.62 13.52
CA PRO A 113 4.79 -0.70 14.95
C PRO A 113 5.11 0.66 15.58
#